data_AF-A0AAV6YV06-F1
#
_entry.id   AF-A0AAV6YV06-F1
#
_cell.length_a   1.000
_cell.length_b   1.000
_cell.length_c   1.000
_cell.angle_alpha   90.00
_cell.angle_beta   90.00
_cell.angle_gamma   90.00
#
_symmetry.space_group_name_H-M   'P 1'
#
loop_
_entity.id
_entity.type
_entity.pdbx_description
1 polymer ?
#
loop_
_entity_poly.entity_id
_entity_poly.type
_entity_poly.pdbx_seq_one_letter_code
_entity_poly.pdbx_strand_id
1 'polypeptide(L)'
;MCRSLRYCVSHCLHAAMTRLEEANREVNMHSSVRYLGYLARISLLVAICMGLYVRWEQTEDALILVIFILGLFILGIASILYYYFSMEAASLSLSNLWFGFLLGLLCFIDNSKFKYDVKEEATKYLLVSAISIRTMCALVERICGYVRHRPTLLKSGEFLELVGFSIASTVMLVQKSISIILLVTAFALIIIDLRMKSFLALPNLGTFTILTPLMFFPSLGIPVNAYALSCFFCCIISEPFLDVYFSGLSVTERWKPYLYRGRICRRFSVISVGLIEVLFFILAAFKLSDLNLWYFVIPGFSIFGIFWLICHIIFLITLWGFHTKLNDCHKVYYTHRSDNSLDRVMASKGMRHFCLISERLVFFSLLATAILGAVSWQVS
;
A
#
# COMPACT_ATOMS: atom_id res chain seq x y z
N MET A 1 6.84 27.71 -7.98
CA MET A 1 7.48 27.03 -9.14
C MET A 1 6.87 25.66 -9.46
N CYS A 2 6.78 24.69 -8.52
CA CYS A 2 6.29 23.33 -8.85
C CYS A 2 4.86 23.24 -9.40
N ARG A 3 3.96 24.17 -9.05
CA ARG A 3 2.59 24.23 -9.64
C ARG A 3 2.59 24.64 -11.11
N SER A 4 3.49 25.55 -11.52
CA SER A 4 3.60 26.03 -12.90
C SER A 4 4.26 24.98 -13.80
N LEU A 5 5.31 24.31 -13.34
CA LEU A 5 5.90 23.15 -14.02
C LEU A 5 4.88 22.02 -14.18
N ARG A 6 4.11 21.73 -13.13
CA ARG A 6 3.06 20.69 -13.20
C ARG A 6 1.98 21.02 -14.21
N TYR A 7 1.55 22.28 -14.24
CA TYR A 7 0.56 22.74 -15.20
C TYR A 7 1.12 22.70 -16.64
N CYS A 8 2.34 23.19 -16.85
CA CYS A 8 3.00 23.20 -18.16
C CYS A 8 3.22 21.78 -18.71
N VAL A 9 3.77 20.87 -17.90
CA VAL A 9 4.01 19.47 -18.31
C VAL A 9 2.70 18.75 -18.61
N SER A 10 1.69 18.89 -17.75
CA SER A 10 0.38 18.28 -17.97
C SER A 10 -0.31 18.84 -19.22
N HIS A 11 -0.20 20.15 -19.46
CA HIS A 11 -0.86 20.81 -20.59
C HIS A 11 -0.13 20.55 -21.92
N CYS A 12 1.21 20.48 -21.92
CA CYS A 12 1.99 20.10 -23.09
C CYS A 12 1.76 18.63 -23.46
N LEU A 13 1.73 17.73 -22.47
CA LEU A 13 1.41 16.32 -22.70
C LEU A 13 -0.02 16.16 -23.22
N HIS A 14 -0.99 16.85 -22.62
CA HIS A 14 -2.38 16.76 -23.07
C HIS A 14 -2.57 17.37 -24.48
N ALA A 15 -1.87 18.47 -24.81
CA ALA A 15 -1.87 19.06 -26.14
C ALA A 15 -1.21 18.13 -27.18
N ALA A 16 -0.10 17.46 -26.83
CA ALA A 16 0.54 16.50 -27.71
C ALA A 16 -0.36 15.27 -27.96
N MET A 17 -1.05 14.79 -26.92
CA MET A 17 -1.95 13.65 -27.01
C MET A 17 -3.22 13.94 -27.82
N THR A 18 -3.83 15.11 -27.61
CA THR A 18 -5.01 15.54 -28.38
C THR A 18 -4.68 15.69 -29.86
N ARG A 19 -3.49 16.22 -30.20
CA ARG A 19 -3.01 16.22 -31.58
C ARG A 19 -2.77 14.82 -32.16
N LEU A 20 -2.33 13.87 -31.33
CA LEU A 20 -2.17 12.47 -31.76
C LEU A 20 -3.53 11.80 -32.00
N GLU A 21 -4.53 12.09 -31.17
CA GLU A 21 -5.90 11.60 -31.30
C GLU A 21 -6.59 12.19 -32.55
N GLU A 22 -6.37 13.47 -32.83
CA GLU A 22 -6.82 14.14 -34.06
C GLU A 22 -6.15 13.57 -35.32
N ALA A 23 -4.86 13.20 -35.22
CA ALA A 23 -4.11 12.60 -36.33
C ALA A 23 -4.50 11.14 -36.60
N ASN A 24 -4.93 10.40 -35.57
CA ASN A 24 -5.13 8.95 -35.63
C ASN A 24 -6.61 8.56 -35.53
N ARG A 25 -7.46 9.21 -36.35
CA ARG A 25 -8.93 9.08 -36.37
C ARG A 25 -9.49 7.65 -36.46
N GLU A 26 -8.69 6.68 -36.89
CA GLU A 26 -9.11 5.29 -37.11
C GLU A 26 -9.09 4.42 -35.85
N VAL A 27 -8.26 4.75 -34.85
CA VAL A 27 -8.12 3.94 -33.63
C VAL A 27 -8.54 4.76 -32.41
N ASN A 28 -9.66 4.37 -31.78
CA ASN A 28 -10.13 5.01 -30.56
C ASN A 28 -9.11 4.78 -29.42
N MET A 29 -8.37 5.83 -29.04
CA MET A 29 -7.30 5.78 -28.03
C MET A 29 -7.76 5.13 -26.71
N HIS A 30 -9.01 5.38 -26.30
CA HIS A 30 -9.60 4.79 -25.10
C HIS A 30 -9.67 3.24 -25.18
N SER A 31 -9.95 2.69 -26.36
CA SER A 31 -9.96 1.23 -26.56
C SER A 31 -8.56 0.63 -26.47
N SER A 32 -7.56 1.29 -27.08
CA SER A 32 -6.15 0.88 -27.01
C SER A 32 -5.62 0.86 -25.58
N VAL A 33 -5.96 1.87 -24.78
CA VAL A 33 -5.60 1.92 -23.35
C VAL A 33 -6.23 0.77 -22.58
N ARG A 34 -7.51 0.45 -22.87
CA ARG A 34 -8.19 -0.69 -22.24
C ARG A 34 -7.53 -2.03 -22.62
N TYR A 35 -7.12 -2.21 -23.88
CA TYR A 35 -6.37 -3.39 -24.31
C TYR A 35 -5.00 -3.49 -23.63
N LEU A 36 -4.30 -2.38 -23.41
CA LEU A 36 -3.03 -2.35 -22.67
C LEU A 36 -3.22 -2.82 -21.22
N GLY A 37 -4.31 -2.42 -20.57
CA GLY A 37 -4.68 -2.91 -19.25
C GLY A 37 -4.95 -4.42 -19.21
N TYR A 38 -5.63 -4.96 -20.22
CA TYR A 38 -5.84 -6.41 -20.36
C TYR A 38 -4.53 -7.15 -20.62
N LEU A 39 -3.66 -6.61 -21.49
CA LEU A 39 -2.35 -7.17 -21.78
C LEU A 39 -1.49 -7.28 -20.52
N ALA A 40 -1.51 -6.27 -19.64
CA ALA A 40 -0.79 -6.32 -18.36
C ALA A 40 -1.26 -7.51 -17.49
N ARG A 41 -2.59 -7.73 -17.39
CA ARG A 41 -3.15 -8.85 -16.61
C ARG A 41 -2.85 -10.21 -17.23
N ILE A 42 -2.88 -10.32 -18.56
CA ILE A 42 -2.54 -11.56 -19.26
C ILE A 42 -1.05 -11.86 -19.09
N SER A 43 -0.17 -10.86 -19.28
CA SER A 43 1.27 -10.99 -19.07
C SER A 43 1.59 -11.47 -17.65
N LEU A 44 0.91 -10.90 -16.65
CA LEU A 44 1.05 -11.34 -15.26
C LEU A 44 0.59 -12.78 -15.06
N LEU A 45 -0.54 -13.18 -15.64
CA LEU A 45 -1.03 -14.55 -15.56
C LEU A 45 -0.05 -15.54 -16.19
N VAL A 46 0.48 -15.24 -17.38
CA VAL A 46 1.48 -16.07 -18.05
C VAL A 46 2.75 -16.18 -17.22
N ALA A 47 3.23 -15.07 -16.65
CA ALA A 47 4.39 -15.06 -15.76
C ALA A 47 4.19 -15.98 -14.55
N ILE A 48 3.03 -15.88 -13.89
CA ILE A 48 2.68 -16.69 -12.73
C ILE A 48 2.59 -18.18 -13.10
N CYS A 49 1.91 -18.50 -14.20
CA CYS A 49 1.77 -19.88 -14.66
C CYS A 49 3.14 -20.50 -15.00
N MET A 50 3.99 -19.78 -15.73
CA MET A 50 5.34 -20.24 -16.03
C MET A 50 6.17 -20.43 -14.77
N GLY A 51 6.15 -19.47 -13.83
CA GLY A 51 6.91 -19.58 -12.58
C GLY A 51 6.48 -20.74 -11.69
N LEU A 52 5.17 -21.02 -11.60
CA LEU A 52 4.66 -22.18 -10.85
C LEU A 52 4.95 -23.49 -11.57
N TYR A 53 4.86 -23.51 -12.89
CA TYR A 53 5.17 -24.69 -13.70
C TYR A 53 6.63 -25.12 -13.57
N VAL A 54 7.59 -24.18 -13.67
CA VAL A 54 9.03 -24.47 -13.49
C VAL A 54 9.31 -25.08 -12.12
N ARG A 55 8.65 -24.56 -11.09
CA ARG A 55 8.82 -25.09 -9.73
C ARG A 55 8.27 -26.49 -9.62
N TRP A 56 7.07 -26.72 -10.12
CA TRP A 56 6.49 -28.06 -10.13
C TRP A 56 7.33 -29.07 -10.91
N GLU A 57 7.80 -28.69 -12.11
CA GLU A 57 8.63 -29.55 -12.97
C GLU A 57 9.92 -29.99 -12.27
N GLN A 58 10.51 -29.12 -11.44
CA GLN A 58 11.78 -29.38 -10.78
C GLN A 58 11.66 -29.95 -9.36
N THR A 59 10.56 -29.67 -8.65
CA THR A 59 10.35 -30.19 -7.29
C THR A 59 9.50 -31.46 -7.25
N GLU A 60 8.76 -31.75 -8.32
CA GLU A 60 7.73 -32.80 -8.40
C GLU A 60 6.70 -32.72 -7.25
N ASP A 61 6.55 -31.52 -6.66
CA ASP A 61 5.69 -31.33 -5.49
C ASP A 61 4.22 -31.29 -5.93
N ALA A 62 3.48 -32.34 -5.54
CA ALA A 62 2.05 -32.47 -5.82
C ALA A 62 1.23 -31.29 -5.28
N LEU A 63 1.67 -30.61 -4.22
CA LEU A 63 0.97 -29.44 -3.68
C LEU A 63 0.94 -28.28 -4.68
N ILE A 64 2.04 -28.03 -5.39
CA ILE A 64 2.11 -26.95 -6.40
C ILE A 64 1.15 -27.26 -7.55
N LEU A 65 1.09 -28.52 -7.99
CA LEU A 65 0.17 -28.96 -9.03
C LEU A 65 -1.29 -28.80 -8.60
N VAL A 66 -1.63 -29.23 -7.38
CA VAL A 66 -3.00 -29.09 -6.83
C VAL A 66 -3.40 -27.62 -6.76
N ILE A 67 -2.51 -26.75 -6.27
CA ILE A 67 -2.75 -25.30 -6.22
C ILE A 67 -2.95 -24.72 -7.62
N PHE A 68 -2.14 -25.15 -8.58
CA PHE A 68 -2.25 -24.70 -9.97
C PHE A 68 -3.61 -25.09 -10.59
N ILE A 69 -4.03 -26.36 -10.43
CA ILE A 69 -5.33 -26.86 -10.90
C ILE A 69 -6.48 -26.11 -10.21
N LEU A 70 -6.41 -25.93 -8.89
CA LEU A 70 -7.39 -25.16 -8.12
C LEU A 70 -7.48 -23.72 -8.65
N GLY A 71 -6.37 -23.15 -9.08
CA GLY A 71 -6.34 -21.81 -9.66
C GLY A 71 -7.01 -21.68 -11.01
N LEU A 72 -6.79 -22.65 -11.90
CA LEU A 72 -7.51 -22.71 -13.16
C LEU A 72 -9.02 -22.87 -12.92
N PHE A 73 -9.40 -23.69 -11.94
CA PHE A 73 -10.80 -23.87 -11.55
C PHE A 73 -11.42 -22.57 -11.01
N ILE A 74 -10.71 -21.85 -10.14
CA ILE A 74 -11.15 -20.56 -9.59
C ILE A 74 -11.30 -19.50 -10.70
N LEU A 75 -10.35 -19.42 -11.63
CA LEU A 75 -10.44 -18.53 -12.78
C LEU A 75 -11.59 -18.91 -13.73
N GLY A 76 -11.85 -20.21 -13.88
CA GLY A 76 -13.00 -20.75 -14.60
C GLY A 76 -14.32 -20.31 -13.96
N ILE A 77 -14.48 -20.48 -12.65
CA ILE A 77 -15.65 -20.01 -11.90
C ILE A 77 -15.80 -18.49 -12.04
N ALA A 78 -14.72 -17.74 -11.88
CA ALA A 78 -14.76 -16.29 -12.05
C ALA A 78 -15.24 -15.90 -13.46
N SER A 79 -14.81 -16.62 -14.49
CA SER A 79 -15.26 -16.41 -15.87
C SER A 79 -16.74 -16.74 -16.05
N ILE A 80 -17.22 -17.85 -15.46
CA ILE A 80 -18.64 -18.24 -15.50
C ILE A 80 -19.50 -17.17 -14.78
N LEU A 81 -19.08 -16.73 -13.60
CA LEU A 81 -19.76 -15.67 -12.85
C LEU A 81 -19.84 -14.36 -13.66
N TYR A 82 -18.79 -14.03 -14.40
CA TYR A 82 -18.76 -12.84 -15.25
C TYR A 82 -19.73 -12.96 -16.43
N TYR A 83 -19.59 -14.02 -17.25
CA TYR A 83 -20.30 -14.12 -18.52
C TYR A 83 -21.73 -14.66 -18.39
N TYR A 84 -21.97 -15.66 -17.54
CA TYR A 84 -23.29 -16.31 -17.42
C TYR A 84 -24.18 -15.63 -16.39
N PHE A 85 -23.62 -15.27 -15.23
CA PHE A 85 -24.40 -14.69 -14.12
C PHE A 85 -24.37 -13.16 -14.09
N SER A 86 -23.61 -12.51 -14.97
CA SER A 86 -23.41 -11.05 -14.97
C SER A 86 -22.96 -10.49 -13.61
N MET A 87 -22.30 -11.32 -12.79
CA MET A 87 -21.82 -10.97 -11.44
C MET A 87 -20.40 -10.43 -11.51
N GLU A 88 -20.23 -9.27 -12.15
CA GLU A 88 -18.91 -8.68 -12.42
C GLU A 88 -18.08 -8.45 -11.14
N ALA A 89 -18.71 -7.94 -10.09
CA ALA A 89 -18.03 -7.64 -8.83
C ALA A 89 -17.50 -8.90 -8.14
N ALA A 90 -18.27 -10.00 -8.16
CA ALA A 90 -17.87 -11.27 -7.55
C ALA A 90 -16.72 -11.91 -8.34
N SER A 91 -16.82 -11.89 -9.68
CA SER A 91 -15.77 -12.38 -10.58
C SER A 91 -14.44 -11.63 -10.37
N LEU A 92 -14.47 -10.29 -10.41
CA LEU A 92 -13.30 -9.46 -10.19
C LEU A 92 -12.73 -9.63 -8.79
N SER A 93 -13.60 -9.80 -7.78
CA SER A 93 -13.18 -10.07 -6.41
C SER A 93 -12.39 -11.37 -6.29
N LEU A 94 -12.93 -12.47 -6.83
CA LEU A 94 -12.27 -13.78 -6.85
C LEU A 94 -10.94 -13.73 -7.60
N SER A 95 -10.92 -13.08 -8.77
CA SER A 95 -9.72 -12.95 -9.58
C SER A 95 -8.60 -12.19 -8.87
N ASN A 96 -8.91 -11.03 -8.27
CA ASN A 96 -7.91 -10.21 -7.55
C ASN A 96 -7.37 -10.94 -6.31
N LEU A 97 -8.24 -11.61 -5.54
CA LEU A 97 -7.82 -12.46 -4.42
C LEU A 97 -6.85 -13.54 -4.88
N TRP A 98 -7.19 -14.22 -5.97
CA TRP A 98 -6.40 -15.32 -6.50
C TRP A 98 -5.05 -14.87 -7.06
N PHE A 99 -5.00 -13.74 -7.78
CA PHE A 99 -3.75 -13.16 -8.27
C PHE A 99 -2.81 -12.80 -7.11
N GLY A 100 -3.33 -12.19 -6.05
CA GLY A 100 -2.55 -11.90 -4.83
C GLY A 100 -1.98 -13.17 -4.20
N PHE A 101 -2.80 -14.22 -4.10
CA PHE A 101 -2.39 -15.52 -3.56
C PHE A 101 -1.30 -16.20 -4.40
N LEU A 102 -1.50 -16.33 -5.72
CA LEU A 102 -0.50 -16.97 -6.58
C LEU A 102 0.82 -16.20 -6.63
N LEU A 103 0.77 -14.86 -6.64
CA LEU A 103 1.98 -14.05 -6.64
C LEU A 103 2.72 -14.14 -5.29
N GLY A 104 1.98 -14.27 -4.19
CA GLY A 104 2.56 -14.57 -2.87
C GLY A 104 3.22 -15.94 -2.81
N LEU A 105 2.60 -16.99 -3.36
CA LEU A 105 3.25 -18.29 -3.51
C LEU A 105 4.50 -18.21 -4.39
N LEU A 106 4.40 -17.44 -5.48
CA LEU A 106 5.55 -17.19 -6.34
C LEU A 106 6.70 -16.51 -5.55
N CYS A 107 6.37 -15.68 -4.58
CA CYS A 107 7.33 -14.98 -3.74
C CYS A 107 8.03 -15.88 -2.72
N PHE A 108 7.32 -16.82 -2.08
CA PHE A 108 7.81 -17.55 -0.91
C PHE A 108 8.34 -18.96 -1.17
N ILE A 109 8.01 -19.58 -2.30
CA ILE A 109 8.64 -20.87 -2.68
C ILE A 109 10.09 -20.57 -3.09
N ASP A 110 11.02 -21.35 -2.52
CA ASP A 110 12.47 -21.17 -2.66
C ASP A 110 12.90 -21.19 -4.13
N ASN A 111 13.83 -20.31 -4.51
CA ASN A 111 14.39 -20.19 -5.86
C ASN A 111 15.84 -20.65 -5.96
N SER A 112 16.42 -21.14 -4.87
CA SER A 112 17.86 -21.45 -4.77
C SER A 112 18.33 -22.45 -5.83
N LYS A 113 17.48 -23.40 -6.22
CA LYS A 113 17.78 -24.46 -7.20
C LYS A 113 17.58 -24.04 -8.66
N PHE A 114 16.93 -22.91 -8.93
CA PHE A 114 16.39 -22.60 -10.27
C PHE A 114 17.12 -21.47 -11.01
N LYS A 115 18.25 -21.00 -10.46
CA LYS A 115 18.94 -19.79 -10.95
C LYS A 115 19.40 -19.83 -12.41
N TYR A 116 19.61 -21.03 -12.98
CA TYR A 116 20.13 -21.22 -14.33
C TYR A 116 19.09 -21.77 -15.33
N ASP A 117 17.83 -21.93 -14.91
CA ASP A 117 16.78 -22.40 -15.82
C ASP A 117 16.31 -21.25 -16.73
N VAL A 118 16.27 -21.50 -18.04
CA VAL A 118 15.81 -20.54 -19.05
C VAL A 118 14.35 -20.12 -18.80
N LYS A 119 13.51 -21.04 -18.31
CA LYS A 119 12.09 -20.78 -18.02
C LYS A 119 11.91 -19.89 -16.79
N GLU A 120 12.79 -20.01 -15.79
CA GLU A 120 12.81 -19.12 -14.62
C GLU A 120 13.26 -17.70 -15.02
N GLU A 121 14.26 -17.60 -15.89
CA GLU A 121 14.70 -16.31 -16.42
C GLU A 121 13.61 -15.63 -17.27
N ALA A 122 12.92 -16.40 -18.12
CA ALA A 122 11.75 -15.91 -18.86
C ALA A 122 10.65 -15.41 -17.91
N THR A 123 10.40 -16.11 -16.81
CA THR A 123 9.44 -15.70 -15.78
C THR A 123 9.81 -14.33 -15.18
N LYS A 124 11.08 -14.10 -14.86
CA LYS A 124 11.54 -12.79 -14.34
C LYS A 124 11.29 -11.67 -15.34
N TYR A 125 11.63 -11.87 -16.61
CA TYR A 125 11.37 -10.86 -17.66
C TYR A 125 9.88 -10.60 -17.84
N LEU A 126 9.03 -11.62 -17.77
CA LEU A 126 7.58 -11.47 -17.86
C LEU A 126 6.97 -10.72 -16.65
N LEU A 127 7.54 -10.89 -15.45
CA LEU A 127 7.13 -10.12 -14.27
C LEU A 127 7.51 -8.64 -14.42
N VAL A 128 8.74 -8.35 -14.87
CA VAL A 128 9.21 -6.97 -15.10
C VAL A 128 8.44 -6.30 -16.23
N SER A 129 8.13 -7.04 -17.30
CA SER A 129 7.30 -6.52 -18.39
C SER A 129 5.89 -6.23 -17.92
N ALA A 130 5.28 -7.09 -17.08
CA ALA A 130 3.97 -6.84 -16.49
C ALA A 130 3.95 -5.54 -15.66
N ILE A 131 4.98 -5.28 -14.85
CA ILE A 131 5.15 -4.00 -14.12
C ILE A 131 5.21 -2.83 -15.09
N SER A 132 6.02 -2.96 -16.14
CA SER A 132 6.26 -1.90 -17.12
C SER A 132 4.98 -1.57 -17.91
N ILE A 133 4.26 -2.59 -18.39
CA ILE A 133 2.99 -2.41 -19.10
C ILE A 133 1.94 -1.80 -18.16
N ARG A 134 1.86 -2.25 -16.91
CA ARG A 134 0.91 -1.74 -15.91
C ARG A 134 1.16 -0.28 -15.55
N THR A 135 2.41 0.09 -15.30
CA THR A 135 2.83 1.48 -15.02
C THR A 135 2.56 2.39 -16.20
N MET A 136 2.92 1.96 -17.42
CA MET A 136 2.65 2.70 -18.64
C MET A 136 1.15 2.88 -18.88
N CYS A 137 0.35 1.83 -18.71
CA CYS A 137 -1.11 1.92 -18.80
C CYS A 137 -1.67 2.94 -17.81
N ALA A 138 -1.27 2.85 -16.55
CA ALA A 138 -1.69 3.78 -15.50
C ALA A 138 -1.27 5.23 -15.80
N LEU A 139 -0.10 5.44 -16.40
CA LEU A 139 0.38 6.77 -16.81
C LEU A 139 -0.45 7.32 -17.97
N VAL A 140 -0.66 6.53 -19.03
CA VAL A 140 -1.42 6.93 -20.22
C VAL A 140 -2.87 7.26 -19.84
N GLU A 141 -3.54 6.43 -19.04
CA GLU A 141 -4.90 6.71 -18.55
C GLU A 141 -5.03 8.10 -17.89
N ARG A 142 -4.00 8.53 -17.15
CA ARG A 142 -3.98 9.81 -16.44
C ARG A 142 -3.66 10.98 -17.36
N ILE A 143 -2.75 10.80 -18.31
CA ILE A 143 -2.41 11.84 -19.28
C ILE A 143 -3.59 12.08 -20.24
N CYS A 144 -4.31 11.02 -20.64
CA CYS A 144 -5.52 11.13 -21.46
C CYS A 144 -6.74 11.68 -20.68
N GLY A 145 -6.67 11.78 -19.35
CA GLY A 145 -7.81 12.21 -18.53
C GLY A 145 -8.95 11.19 -18.42
N TYR A 146 -8.71 9.92 -18.78
CA TYR A 146 -9.73 8.85 -18.69
C TYR A 146 -10.01 8.41 -17.24
N VAL A 147 -9.16 8.80 -16.28
CA VAL A 147 -9.32 8.42 -14.87
C VAL A 147 -10.32 9.34 -14.17
N ARG A 148 -11.44 8.76 -13.72
CA ARG A 148 -12.34 9.41 -12.78
C ARG A 148 -11.84 9.22 -11.34
N HIS A 149 -11.19 10.24 -10.79
CA HIS A 149 -10.73 10.19 -9.40
C HIS A 149 -11.91 10.14 -8.42
N ARG A 150 -12.02 9.03 -7.67
CA ARG A 150 -12.98 8.88 -6.57
C ARG A 150 -12.23 8.83 -5.24
N PRO A 151 -12.76 9.46 -4.19
CA PRO A 151 -12.15 9.39 -2.87
C PRO A 151 -12.42 8.01 -2.27
N THR A 152 -11.37 7.21 -2.16
CA THR A 152 -11.39 5.86 -1.57
C THR A 152 -10.11 5.63 -0.80
N LEU A 153 -10.17 5.01 0.39
CA LEU A 153 -8.97 4.68 1.17
C LEU A 153 -8.19 3.55 0.50
N LEU A 154 -8.87 2.44 0.21
CA LEU A 154 -8.31 1.26 -0.46
C LEU A 154 -9.37 0.73 -1.41
N LYS A 155 -8.99 0.38 -2.64
CA LYS A 155 -9.91 -0.25 -3.60
C LYS A 155 -10.17 -1.69 -3.17
N SER A 156 -11.36 -2.22 -3.48
CA SER A 156 -11.71 -3.62 -3.17
C SER A 156 -10.73 -4.61 -3.81
N GLY A 157 -10.31 -4.36 -5.05
CA GLY A 157 -9.30 -5.19 -5.74
C GLY A 157 -7.95 -5.18 -5.02
N GLU A 158 -7.45 -4.01 -4.61
CA GLU A 158 -6.20 -3.88 -3.86
C GLU A 158 -6.29 -4.62 -2.52
N PHE A 159 -7.39 -4.43 -1.78
CA PHE A 159 -7.63 -5.15 -0.54
C PHE A 159 -7.57 -6.67 -0.72
N LEU A 160 -8.23 -7.19 -1.76
CA LEU A 160 -8.28 -8.62 -2.03
C LEU A 160 -6.93 -9.17 -2.49
N GLU A 161 -6.17 -8.43 -3.30
CA GLU A 161 -4.79 -8.81 -3.65
C GLU A 161 -3.89 -8.87 -2.40
N LEU A 162 -4.00 -7.90 -1.49
CA LEU A 162 -3.27 -7.88 -0.22
C LEU A 162 -3.66 -9.06 0.69
N VAL A 163 -4.96 -9.37 0.77
CA VAL A 163 -5.46 -10.53 1.53
C VAL A 163 -4.96 -11.83 0.92
N GLY A 164 -5.02 -11.97 -0.41
CA GLY A 164 -4.50 -13.16 -1.11
C GLY A 164 -3.02 -13.39 -0.83
N PHE A 165 -2.21 -12.34 -0.94
CA PHE A 165 -0.77 -12.41 -0.65
C PHE A 165 -0.50 -12.75 0.82
N SER A 166 -1.31 -12.21 1.74
CA SER A 166 -1.24 -12.55 3.17
C SER A 166 -1.58 -14.02 3.42
N ILE A 167 -2.59 -14.58 2.76
CA ILE A 167 -2.95 -16.00 2.85
C ILE A 167 -1.81 -16.87 2.32
N ALA A 168 -1.16 -16.49 1.22
CA ALA A 168 -0.04 -17.25 0.67
C ALA A 168 1.14 -17.35 1.64
N SER A 169 1.33 -16.36 2.51
CA SER A 169 2.38 -16.40 3.53
C SER A 169 2.19 -17.51 4.57
N THR A 170 0.98 -18.08 4.70
CA THR A 170 0.69 -19.16 5.65
C THR A 170 1.32 -20.51 5.28
N VAL A 171 1.85 -20.64 4.06
CA VAL A 171 2.72 -21.76 3.67
C VAL A 171 4.01 -21.79 4.51
N MET A 172 4.40 -20.66 5.10
CA MET A 172 5.56 -20.53 5.96
C MET A 172 5.22 -20.76 7.44
N LEU A 173 6.25 -20.99 8.27
CA LEU A 173 6.12 -21.03 9.73
C LEU A 173 5.34 -19.82 10.28
N VAL A 174 4.50 -20.05 11.28
CA VAL A 174 3.57 -19.04 11.84
C VAL A 174 4.26 -17.72 12.21
N GLN A 175 5.45 -17.77 12.79
CA GLN A 175 6.19 -16.55 13.14
C GLN A 175 6.59 -15.72 11.90
N LYS A 176 7.02 -16.41 10.83
CA LYS A 176 7.41 -15.77 9.58
C LYS A 176 6.18 -15.24 8.84
N SER A 177 5.07 -15.98 8.83
CA SER A 177 3.82 -15.56 8.19
C SER A 177 3.23 -14.31 8.88
N ILE A 178 3.22 -14.24 10.22
CA ILE A 178 2.80 -13.04 10.95
C ILE A 178 3.62 -11.81 10.55
N SER A 179 4.94 -11.98 10.40
CA SER A 179 5.83 -10.89 9.99
C SER A 179 5.50 -10.38 8.58
N ILE A 180 5.21 -11.29 7.64
CA ILE A 180 4.76 -10.94 6.29
C ILE A 180 3.39 -10.25 6.31
N ILE A 181 2.44 -10.75 7.11
CA ILE A 181 1.11 -10.12 7.25
C ILE A 181 1.25 -8.67 7.77
N LEU A 182 2.15 -8.43 8.72
CA LEU A 182 2.47 -7.08 9.20
C LEU A 182 3.09 -6.21 8.11
N LEU A 183 4.00 -6.75 7.28
CA LEU A 183 4.57 -6.05 6.13
C LEU A 183 3.49 -5.64 5.11
N VAL A 184 2.58 -6.57 4.78
CA VAL A 184 1.46 -6.33 3.86
C VAL A 184 0.50 -5.29 4.43
N THR A 185 0.25 -5.34 5.75
CA THR A 185 -0.56 -4.34 6.46
C THR A 185 0.10 -2.96 6.42
N ALA A 186 1.41 -2.88 6.63
CA ALA A 186 2.17 -1.63 6.50
C ALA A 186 2.09 -1.09 5.06
N PHE A 187 2.20 -1.96 4.06
CA PHE A 187 2.03 -1.58 2.65
C PHE A 187 0.62 -1.07 2.34
N ALA A 188 -0.42 -1.71 2.90
CA ALA A 188 -1.80 -1.23 2.81
C ALA A 188 -1.96 0.19 3.37
N LEU A 189 -1.33 0.47 4.52
CA LEU A 189 -1.32 1.81 5.11
C LEU A 189 -0.59 2.83 4.23
N ILE A 190 0.50 2.46 3.57
CA ILE A 190 1.22 3.34 2.61
C ILE A 190 0.35 3.66 1.39
N ILE A 191 -0.40 2.68 0.87
CA ILE A 191 -1.36 2.93 -0.23
C ILE A 191 -2.40 3.96 0.19
N ILE A 192 -2.98 3.78 1.39
CA ILE A 192 -3.93 4.74 1.96
C ILE A 192 -3.25 6.11 2.09
N ASP A 193 -2.03 6.16 2.61
CA ASP A 193 -1.26 7.39 2.84
C ASP A 193 -1.04 8.19 1.54
N LEU A 194 -0.66 7.50 0.46
CA LEU A 194 -0.49 8.08 -0.88
C LEU A 194 -1.80 8.62 -1.46
N ARG A 195 -2.92 7.88 -1.33
CA ARG A 195 -4.24 8.33 -1.83
C ARG A 195 -4.73 9.57 -1.10
N MET A 196 -4.50 9.60 0.21
CA MET A 196 -4.84 10.71 1.09
C MET A 196 -3.90 11.90 0.91
N LYS A 197 -2.75 11.69 0.25
CA LYS A 197 -1.71 12.68 0.00
C LYS A 197 -1.30 13.36 1.31
N SER A 198 -1.00 12.54 2.31
CA SER A 198 -0.47 13.05 3.57
C SER A 198 0.89 13.71 3.35
N PHE A 199 1.30 14.53 4.31
CA PHE A 199 2.59 15.21 4.29
C PHE A 199 3.78 14.22 4.23
N LEU A 200 3.66 13.06 4.89
CA LEU A 200 4.74 12.07 5.03
C LEU A 200 4.65 10.91 4.03
N ALA A 201 3.69 10.93 3.10
CA ALA A 201 3.46 9.79 2.21
C ALA A 201 4.67 9.39 1.36
N LEU A 202 5.40 10.36 0.78
CA LEU A 202 6.59 10.07 -0.02
C LEU A 202 7.79 9.63 0.86
N PRO A 203 8.10 10.32 1.98
CA PRO A 203 9.08 9.82 2.94
C PRO A 203 8.78 8.39 3.43
N ASN A 204 7.53 8.09 3.81
CA ASN A 204 7.10 6.78 4.29
C ASN A 204 7.25 5.69 3.23
N LEU A 205 6.94 6.02 1.97
CA LEU A 205 7.20 5.11 0.86
C LEU A 205 8.70 4.85 0.69
N GLY A 206 9.52 5.91 0.72
CA GLY A 206 10.97 5.80 0.62
C GLY A 206 11.55 4.91 1.72
N THR A 207 11.19 5.17 2.98
CA THR A 207 11.65 4.36 4.12
C THR A 207 11.20 2.91 4.01
N PHE A 208 9.96 2.64 3.61
CA PHE A 208 9.48 1.28 3.36
C PHE A 208 10.31 0.57 2.27
N THR A 209 10.50 1.22 1.11
CA THR A 209 11.27 0.63 0.00
C THR A 209 12.73 0.36 0.33
N ILE A 210 13.32 1.09 1.29
CA ILE A 210 14.70 0.90 1.74
C ILE A 210 14.78 -0.15 2.85
N LEU A 211 13.94 -0.05 3.88
CA LEU A 211 13.99 -0.94 5.05
C LEU A 211 13.54 -2.36 4.73
N THR A 212 12.57 -2.53 3.82
CA THR A 212 12.04 -3.84 3.44
C THR A 212 13.14 -4.77 2.87
N PRO A 213 13.90 -4.40 1.83
CA PRO A 213 14.97 -5.24 1.31
C PRO A 213 16.23 -5.26 2.17
N LEU A 214 16.61 -4.15 2.82
CA LEU A 214 17.89 -4.06 3.55
C LEU A 214 17.86 -4.65 4.97
N MET A 215 16.72 -4.57 5.66
CA MET A 215 16.61 -4.95 7.06
C MET A 215 15.60 -6.08 7.25
N PHE A 216 14.38 -5.94 6.72
CA PHE A 216 13.28 -6.85 7.02
C PHE A 216 13.52 -8.27 6.46
N PHE A 217 13.78 -8.42 5.16
CA PHE A 217 13.99 -9.75 4.58
C PHE A 217 15.26 -10.46 5.05
N PRO A 218 16.43 -9.78 5.15
CA PRO A 218 17.62 -10.38 5.74
C PRO A 218 17.39 -10.84 7.18
N SER A 219 16.71 -10.05 8.01
CA SER A 219 16.39 -10.43 9.39
C SER A 219 15.45 -11.63 9.49
N LEU A 220 14.59 -11.84 8.49
CA LEU A 220 13.62 -12.95 8.49
C LEU A 220 14.23 -14.26 7.94
N GLY A 221 15.37 -14.18 7.26
CA GLY A 221 16.09 -15.33 6.71
C GLY A 221 15.22 -16.18 5.79
N ILE A 222 14.51 -15.54 4.85
CA ILE A 222 13.65 -16.21 3.87
C ILE A 222 14.26 -16.07 2.47
N PRO A 223 14.35 -17.16 1.67
CA PRO A 223 14.65 -17.06 0.26
C PRO A 223 13.44 -16.45 -0.49
N VAL A 224 13.46 -15.13 -0.70
CA VAL A 224 12.37 -14.39 -1.35
C VAL A 224 12.65 -14.18 -2.83
N ASN A 225 11.67 -14.44 -3.71
CA ASN A 225 11.76 -14.02 -5.10
C ASN A 225 11.58 -12.49 -5.20
N ALA A 226 12.69 -11.76 -5.33
CA ALA A 226 12.68 -10.30 -5.43
C ALA A 226 11.85 -9.78 -6.62
N TYR A 227 11.80 -10.50 -7.75
CA TYR A 227 11.04 -10.09 -8.94
C TYR A 227 9.53 -10.22 -8.72
N ALA A 228 9.08 -11.33 -8.14
CA ALA A 228 7.65 -11.53 -7.82
C ALA A 228 7.18 -10.52 -6.75
N LEU A 229 8.00 -10.30 -5.73
CA LEU A 229 7.74 -9.31 -4.69
C LEU A 229 7.66 -7.88 -5.26
N SER A 230 8.64 -7.50 -6.10
CA SER A 230 8.64 -6.20 -6.77
C SER A 230 7.43 -6.06 -7.67
N CYS A 231 7.05 -7.11 -8.39
CA CYS A 231 5.84 -7.13 -9.20
C CYS A 231 4.58 -6.87 -8.37
N PHE A 232 4.44 -7.53 -7.21
CA PHE A 232 3.31 -7.32 -6.31
C PHE A 232 3.23 -5.86 -5.83
N PHE A 233 4.32 -5.34 -5.26
CA PHE A 233 4.33 -3.98 -4.74
C PHE A 233 4.18 -2.93 -5.84
N CYS A 234 4.92 -3.04 -6.93
CA CYS A 234 4.89 -2.06 -8.02
C CYS A 234 3.53 -2.01 -8.71
N CYS A 235 2.91 -3.15 -9.02
CA CYS A 235 1.62 -3.19 -9.72
C CYS A 235 0.49 -2.53 -8.90
N ILE A 236 0.52 -2.68 -7.57
CA ILE A 236 -0.47 -2.07 -6.68
C ILE A 236 -0.16 -0.57 -6.46
N ILE A 237 1.11 -0.21 -6.23
CA ILE A 237 1.48 1.16 -5.85
C ILE A 237 1.50 2.14 -7.03
N SER A 238 1.64 1.66 -8.26
CA SER A 238 1.77 2.51 -9.45
C SER A 238 0.65 3.55 -9.57
N GLU A 239 -0.59 3.14 -9.35
CA GLU A 239 -1.74 4.03 -9.41
C GLU A 239 -1.76 5.10 -8.31
N PRO A 240 -1.75 4.75 -7.00
CA PRO A 240 -1.78 5.74 -5.94
C PRO A 240 -0.54 6.66 -5.96
N PHE A 241 0.63 6.16 -6.38
CA PHE A 241 1.83 6.97 -6.57
C PHE A 241 1.62 8.05 -7.65
N LEU A 242 1.14 7.67 -8.83
CA LEU A 242 0.84 8.63 -9.89
C LEU A 242 -0.28 9.61 -9.48
N ASP A 243 -1.26 9.18 -8.69
CA ASP A 243 -2.35 10.03 -8.19
C ASP A 243 -1.87 11.16 -7.24
N VAL A 244 -0.68 11.06 -6.65
CA VAL A 244 -0.07 12.18 -5.89
C VAL A 244 0.14 13.40 -6.81
N TYR A 245 0.46 13.14 -8.08
CA TYR A 245 0.75 14.12 -9.12
C TYR A 245 -0.38 14.35 -10.15
N PHE A 246 -1.25 13.38 -10.44
CA PHE A 246 -2.32 13.59 -11.42
C PHE A 246 -3.67 13.95 -10.80
N SER A 247 -3.95 13.51 -9.56
CA SER A 247 -5.26 13.77 -8.98
C SER A 247 -5.45 15.24 -8.58
N GLY A 248 -6.54 15.82 -9.09
CA GLY A 248 -7.01 17.17 -8.78
C GLY A 248 -7.92 17.26 -7.54
N LEU A 249 -8.19 16.14 -6.84
CA LEU A 249 -9.05 16.15 -5.64
C LEU A 249 -8.46 17.04 -4.55
N SER A 250 -9.31 17.84 -3.93
CA SER A 250 -8.98 18.67 -2.77
C SER A 250 -8.63 17.81 -1.55
N VAL A 251 -7.98 18.42 -0.56
CA VAL A 251 -7.57 17.71 0.68
C VAL A 251 -8.80 17.14 1.39
N THR A 252 -9.88 17.92 1.52
CA THR A 252 -11.09 17.50 2.22
C THR A 252 -11.84 16.40 1.47
N GLU A 253 -11.87 16.44 0.13
CA GLU A 253 -12.44 15.36 -0.69
C GLU A 253 -11.68 14.05 -0.55
N ARG A 254 -10.34 14.07 -0.57
CA ARG A 254 -9.53 12.87 -0.39
C ARG A 254 -9.78 12.24 0.97
N TRP A 255 -9.84 13.06 2.01
CA TRP A 255 -10.06 12.61 3.39
C TRP A 255 -11.51 12.23 3.68
N LYS A 256 -12.45 12.54 2.79
CA LYS A 256 -13.88 12.28 2.92
C LYS A 256 -14.23 10.87 3.41
N PRO A 257 -13.67 9.77 2.87
CA PRO A 257 -14.04 8.42 3.30
C PRO A 257 -13.69 8.15 4.77
N TYR A 258 -12.62 8.76 5.26
CA TYR A 258 -12.21 8.68 6.66
C TYR A 258 -13.04 9.62 7.55
N LEU A 259 -13.23 10.88 7.11
CA LEU A 259 -13.99 11.89 7.85
C LEU A 259 -15.44 11.43 8.09
N TYR A 260 -16.11 10.91 7.06
CA TYR A 260 -17.49 10.43 7.13
C TYR A 260 -17.65 9.06 7.82
N ARG A 261 -16.55 8.38 8.17
CA ARG A 261 -16.64 7.11 8.90
C ARG A 261 -17.18 7.34 10.31
N GLY A 262 -17.93 6.36 10.83
CA GLY A 262 -18.58 6.48 12.15
C GLY A 262 -17.61 6.80 13.29
N ARG A 263 -18.12 7.45 14.34
CA ARG A 263 -17.36 7.85 15.54
C ARG A 263 -16.54 6.70 16.12
N ILE A 264 -17.13 5.51 16.15
CA ILE A 264 -16.54 4.29 16.71
C ILE A 264 -15.31 3.87 15.89
N CYS A 265 -15.42 3.79 14.56
CA CYS A 265 -14.28 3.43 13.70
C CYS A 265 -13.11 4.41 13.83
N ARG A 266 -13.39 5.71 13.94
CA ARG A 266 -12.33 6.72 14.14
C ARG A 266 -11.65 6.57 15.51
N ARG A 267 -12.42 6.24 16.57
CA ARG A 267 -11.84 5.95 17.89
C ARG A 267 -10.99 4.69 17.91
N PHE A 268 -11.44 3.63 17.23
CA PHE A 268 -10.62 2.43 17.06
C PHE A 268 -9.29 2.74 16.37
N SER A 269 -9.27 3.62 15.38
CA SER A 269 -8.03 4.08 14.75
C SER A 269 -7.03 4.66 15.77
N VAL A 270 -7.49 5.49 16.71
CA VAL A 270 -6.63 6.08 17.75
C VAL A 270 -6.14 5.01 18.74
N ILE A 271 -7.02 4.11 19.15
CA ILE A 271 -6.67 3.01 20.07
C ILE A 271 -5.66 2.08 19.42
N SER A 272 -5.83 1.75 18.13
CA SER A 272 -4.89 0.93 17.38
C SER A 272 -3.51 1.57 17.29
N VAL A 273 -3.43 2.89 17.07
CA VAL A 273 -2.15 3.62 17.09
C VAL A 273 -1.50 3.52 18.47
N GLY A 274 -2.24 3.80 19.55
CA GLY A 274 -1.71 3.68 20.90
C GLY A 274 -1.23 2.26 21.25
N LEU A 275 -1.95 1.22 20.78
CA LEU A 275 -1.54 -0.17 20.98
C LEU A 275 -0.23 -0.51 20.23
N ILE A 276 -0.07 -0.02 19.00
CA ILE A 276 1.19 -0.20 18.24
C ILE A 276 2.35 0.53 18.91
N GLU A 277 2.13 1.74 19.42
CA GLU A 277 3.16 2.50 20.17
C GLU A 277 3.58 1.76 21.45
N VAL A 278 2.62 1.24 22.22
CA VAL A 278 2.91 0.46 23.43
C VAL A 278 3.67 -0.82 23.09
N LEU A 279 3.27 -1.55 22.05
CA LEU A 279 3.99 -2.74 21.58
C LEU A 279 5.42 -2.42 21.18
N PHE A 280 5.64 -1.32 20.44
CA PHE A 280 6.98 -0.85 20.09
C PHE A 280 7.83 -0.60 21.33
N PHE A 281 7.29 0.10 22.32
CA PHE A 281 8.00 0.39 23.57
C PHE A 281 8.36 -0.89 24.35
N ILE A 282 7.44 -1.85 24.43
CA ILE A 282 7.68 -3.15 25.07
C ILE A 282 8.78 -3.93 24.34
N LEU A 283 8.72 -4.00 23.00
CA LEU A 283 9.75 -4.67 22.20
C LEU A 283 11.12 -4.01 22.33
N ALA A 284 11.16 -2.68 22.38
CA ALA A 284 12.38 -1.91 22.62
C ALA A 284 12.97 -2.17 24.01
N ALA A 285 12.11 -2.32 25.03
CA ALA A 285 12.54 -2.69 26.38
C ALA A 285 13.07 -4.12 26.45
N PHE A 286 12.43 -5.08 25.77
CA PHE A 286 12.94 -6.45 25.72
C PHE A 286 14.32 -6.52 25.06
N LYS A 287 14.56 -5.71 24.02
CA LYS A 287 15.85 -5.73 23.34
C LYS A 287 17.01 -5.23 24.22
N LEU A 288 16.71 -4.43 25.24
CA LEU A 288 17.69 -3.99 26.23
C LEU A 288 18.30 -5.16 27.03
N SER A 289 17.57 -6.27 27.21
CA SER A 289 18.02 -7.42 28.00
C SER A 289 19.16 -8.21 27.35
N ASP A 290 19.45 -7.99 26.07
CA ASP A 290 20.45 -8.73 25.30
C ASP A 290 21.79 -7.98 25.17
N LEU A 291 21.92 -6.75 25.67
CA LEU A 291 23.03 -5.86 25.31
C LEU A 291 24.16 -5.87 26.34
N ASN A 292 25.37 -6.32 25.95
CA ASN A 292 26.56 -6.40 26.81
C ASN A 292 27.01 -5.06 27.45
N LEU A 293 26.55 -3.90 26.96
CA LEU A 293 26.93 -2.55 27.42
C LEU A 293 25.89 -1.90 28.36
N TRP A 294 25.29 -2.68 29.26
CA TRP A 294 24.20 -2.29 30.17
C TRP A 294 24.39 -0.92 30.86
N TYR A 295 25.61 -0.57 31.29
CA TYR A 295 25.90 0.66 32.03
C TYR A 295 25.61 1.97 31.27
N PHE A 296 25.77 1.99 29.94
CA PHE A 296 25.46 3.18 29.13
C PHE A 296 24.07 3.11 28.50
N VAL A 297 23.61 1.90 28.15
CA VAL A 297 22.35 1.74 27.42
C VAL A 297 21.15 1.89 28.35
N ILE A 298 21.19 1.42 29.60
CA ILE A 298 20.05 1.56 30.53
C ILE A 298 19.75 3.05 30.82
N PRO A 299 20.71 3.90 31.23
CA PRO A 299 20.41 5.31 31.50
C PRO A 299 19.95 6.04 30.23
N GLY A 300 20.53 5.73 29.08
CA GLY A 300 20.08 6.26 27.79
C GLY A 300 18.64 5.88 27.48
N PHE A 301 18.30 4.59 27.56
CA PHE A 301 16.95 4.09 27.37
C PHE A 301 15.96 4.70 28.35
N SER A 302 16.33 4.91 29.63
CA SER A 302 15.47 5.58 30.60
C SER A 302 15.19 7.04 30.22
N ILE A 303 16.22 7.82 29.89
CA ILE A 303 16.06 9.25 29.53
C ILE A 303 15.25 9.39 28.24
N PHE A 304 15.65 8.68 27.19
CA PHE A 304 14.97 8.74 25.89
C PHE A 304 13.60 8.08 25.93
N GLY A 305 13.40 7.05 26.74
CA GLY A 305 12.12 6.39 26.95
C GLY A 305 11.10 7.28 27.68
N ILE A 306 11.53 8.03 28.70
CA ILE A 306 10.67 9.04 29.36
C ILE A 306 10.31 10.15 28.37
N PHE A 307 11.29 10.67 27.64
CA PHE A 307 11.04 11.69 26.61
C PHE A 307 10.07 11.20 25.53
N TRP A 308 10.25 9.96 25.07
CA TRP A 308 9.36 9.27 24.13
C TRP A 308 7.94 9.17 24.68
N LEU A 309 7.78 8.68 25.93
CA LEU A 309 6.48 8.57 26.58
C LEU A 309 5.75 9.91 26.66
N ILE A 310 6.44 10.98 27.06
CA ILE A 310 5.86 12.33 27.12
C ILE A 310 5.37 12.77 25.74
N CYS A 311 6.22 12.62 24.71
CA CYS A 311 5.87 13.01 23.34
C CYS A 311 4.65 12.23 22.81
N HIS A 312 4.62 10.91 23.02
CA HIS A 312 3.55 10.04 22.52
C HIS A 312 2.25 10.18 23.31
N ILE A 313 2.30 10.38 24.64
CA ILE A 313 1.10 10.70 25.43
C ILE A 313 0.48 12.02 24.98
N ILE A 314 1.29 13.08 24.80
CA ILE A 314 0.81 14.35 24.28
C ILE A 314 0.20 14.15 22.88
N PHE A 315 0.88 13.42 22.01
CA PHE A 315 0.38 13.11 20.67
C PHE A 315 -0.99 12.40 20.72
N LEU A 316 -1.14 11.34 21.50
CA LEU A 316 -2.41 10.61 21.65
C LEU A 316 -3.52 11.50 22.22
N ILE A 317 -3.23 12.34 23.22
CA ILE A 317 -4.20 13.30 23.77
C ILE A 317 -4.63 14.29 22.68
N THR A 318 -3.68 14.84 21.91
CA THR A 318 -4.01 15.77 20.82
C THR A 318 -4.81 15.10 19.71
N LEU A 319 -4.49 13.87 19.33
CA LEU A 319 -5.22 13.08 18.35
C LEU A 319 -6.66 12.78 18.82
N TRP A 320 -6.81 12.43 20.09
CA TRP A 320 -8.12 12.23 20.70
C TRP A 320 -8.96 13.53 20.73
N GLY A 321 -8.32 14.64 21.08
CA GLY A 321 -8.91 15.98 21.05
C GLY A 321 -9.35 16.40 19.63
N PHE A 322 -8.51 16.12 18.62
CA PHE A 322 -8.84 16.33 17.21
C PHE A 322 -10.12 15.60 16.80
N HIS A 323 -10.20 14.31 17.13
CA HIS A 323 -11.38 13.51 16.80
C HIS A 323 -12.65 13.95 17.52
N THR A 324 -12.51 14.45 18.74
CA THR A 324 -13.63 15.03 19.49
C THR A 324 -14.13 16.31 18.80
N LYS A 325 -13.24 17.24 18.45
CA LYS A 325 -13.60 18.45 17.69
C LYS A 325 -14.19 18.15 16.31
N LEU A 326 -13.66 17.14 15.61
CA LEU A 326 -14.21 16.70 14.33
C LEU A 326 -15.64 16.17 14.47
N ASN A 327 -15.92 15.44 15.57
CA ASN A 327 -17.25 14.95 15.86
C ASN A 327 -18.24 16.09 16.13
N ASP A 328 -17.81 17.16 16.79
CA ASP A 328 -18.62 18.36 16.98
C ASP A 328 -18.90 19.08 15.65
N CYS A 329 -17.91 19.14 14.76
CA CYS A 329 -18.10 19.67 13.39
C CYS A 329 -19.15 18.85 12.64
N HIS A 330 -19.10 17.52 12.74
CA HIS A 330 -20.11 16.64 12.14
C HIS A 330 -21.49 16.88 12.74
N LYS A 331 -21.61 17.04 14.06
CA LYS A 331 -22.89 17.33 14.72
C LYS A 331 -23.51 18.62 14.19
N VAL A 332 -22.72 19.68 14.03
CA VAL A 332 -23.17 20.97 13.47
C VAL A 332 -23.54 20.84 11.99
N TYR A 333 -22.74 20.10 11.21
CA TYR A 333 -23.02 19.83 9.80
C TYR A 333 -24.35 19.09 9.60
N TYR A 334 -24.63 18.06 10.41
CA TYR A 334 -25.88 17.30 10.31
C TYR A 334 -27.10 18.10 10.75
N THR A 335 -26.97 19.06 11.67
CA THR A 335 -28.08 19.93 12.09
C THR A 335 -28.37 21.05 11.10
N HIS A 336 -27.38 21.53 10.35
CA HIS A 336 -27.49 22.65 9.41
C HIS A 336 -27.24 22.20 7.95
N ARG A 337 -28.01 21.20 7.51
CA ARG A 337 -27.80 20.49 6.23
C ARG A 337 -28.06 21.33 4.97
N SER A 338 -28.74 22.48 5.07
CA SER A 338 -29.20 23.24 3.90
C SER A 338 -28.15 24.14 3.26
N ASP A 339 -27.18 24.70 4.01
CA ASP A 339 -26.34 25.81 3.48
C ASP A 339 -24.84 25.75 3.81
N ASN A 340 -24.38 24.79 4.62
CA ASN A 340 -23.00 24.78 5.11
C ASN A 340 -22.23 23.53 4.67
N SER A 341 -21.18 23.73 3.86
CA SER A 341 -20.20 22.69 3.58
C SER A 341 -19.40 22.34 4.85
N LEU A 342 -19.05 21.05 5.01
CA LEU A 342 -18.23 20.57 6.14
C LEU A 342 -16.93 21.37 6.26
N ASP A 343 -16.34 21.74 5.12
CA ASP A 343 -15.11 22.52 5.04
C ASP A 343 -15.26 23.90 5.70
N ARG A 344 -16.40 24.56 5.53
CA ARG A 344 -16.70 25.86 6.15
C ARG A 344 -16.87 25.72 7.67
N VAL A 345 -17.51 24.64 8.13
CA VAL A 345 -17.68 24.33 9.56
C VAL A 345 -16.33 24.01 10.22
N MET A 346 -15.48 23.23 9.55
CA MET A 346 -14.13 22.92 10.03
C MET A 346 -13.25 24.17 10.09
N ALA A 347 -13.36 25.06 9.11
CA ALA A 347 -12.66 26.34 9.08
C ALA A 347 -13.11 27.24 10.25
N SER A 348 -14.41 27.38 10.49
CA SER A 348 -14.94 28.24 11.56
C SER A 348 -14.59 27.73 12.96
N LYS A 349 -14.43 26.41 13.14
CA LYS A 349 -13.97 25.78 14.39
C LYS A 349 -12.45 25.76 14.56
N GLY A 350 -11.70 26.37 13.64
CA GLY A 350 -10.25 26.50 13.76
C GLY A 350 -9.47 25.19 13.56
N MET A 351 -10.06 24.20 12.86
CA MET A 351 -9.42 22.90 12.65
C MET A 351 -8.07 23.01 11.93
N ARG A 352 -7.89 24.01 11.06
CA ARG A 352 -6.62 24.27 10.37
C ARG A 352 -5.47 24.54 11.34
N HIS A 353 -5.70 25.39 12.36
CA HIS A 353 -4.66 25.70 13.33
C HIS A 353 -4.30 24.47 14.17
N PHE A 354 -5.30 23.66 14.52
CA PHE A 354 -5.09 22.39 15.19
C PHE A 354 -4.22 21.43 14.35
N CYS A 355 -4.50 21.30 13.04
CA CYS A 355 -3.70 20.47 12.15
C CYS A 355 -2.23 20.92 12.07
N LEU A 356 -1.96 22.23 12.03
CA LEU A 356 -0.58 22.76 12.00
C LEU A 356 0.19 22.45 13.29
N ILE A 357 -0.48 22.47 14.45
CA ILE A 357 0.12 22.07 15.72
C ILE A 357 0.37 20.55 15.72
N SER A 358 -0.62 19.76 15.29
CA SER A 358 -0.49 18.31 15.18
C SER A 358 0.63 17.88 14.23
N GLU A 359 0.86 18.60 13.13
CA GLU A 359 1.97 18.35 12.21
C GLU A 359 3.33 18.41 12.92
N ARG A 360 3.54 19.44 13.74
CA ARG A 360 4.78 19.57 14.53
C ARG A 360 4.91 18.48 15.58
N LEU A 361 3.80 18.12 16.25
CA LEU A 361 3.79 17.03 17.23
C LEU A 361 4.13 15.68 16.62
N VAL A 362 3.57 15.36 15.44
CA VAL A 362 3.91 14.14 14.68
C VAL A 362 5.40 14.10 14.40
N PHE A 363 6.00 15.22 13.97
CA PHE A 363 7.44 15.28 13.72
C PHE A 363 8.26 14.98 14.99
N PHE A 364 7.91 15.58 16.13
CA PHE A 364 8.58 15.30 17.40
C PHE A 364 8.42 13.84 17.86
N SER A 365 7.21 13.26 17.73
CA SER A 365 6.96 11.86 18.07
C SER A 365 7.76 10.90 17.17
N LEU A 366 7.84 11.18 15.87
CA LEU A 366 8.67 10.37 14.95
C LEU A 366 10.15 10.47 15.27
N LEU A 367 10.65 11.69 15.57
CA LEU A 367 12.03 11.89 15.98
C LEU A 367 12.34 11.15 17.29
N ALA A 368 11.45 11.24 18.28
CA ALA A 368 11.60 10.52 19.55
C ALA A 368 11.61 9.00 19.32
N THR A 369 10.75 8.48 18.42
CA THR A 369 10.72 7.06 18.06
C THR A 369 12.01 6.63 17.39
N ALA A 370 12.55 7.43 16.48
CA ALA A 370 13.82 7.16 15.82
C ALA A 370 14.99 7.13 16.81
N ILE A 371 15.04 8.09 17.75
CA ILE A 371 16.07 8.12 18.80
C ILE A 371 15.96 6.90 19.71
N LEU A 372 14.76 6.58 20.20
CA LEU A 372 14.55 5.42 21.07
C LEU A 372 14.92 4.12 20.34
N GLY A 373 14.50 3.97 19.08
CA GLY A 373 14.86 2.84 18.24
C GLY A 373 16.38 2.71 18.05
N ALA A 374 17.08 3.80 17.77
CA ALA A 374 18.54 3.82 17.60
C ALA A 374 19.30 3.45 18.88
N VAL A 375 18.77 3.82 20.05
CA VAL A 375 19.35 3.45 21.35
C VAL A 375 19.08 1.99 21.70
N SER A 376 17.90 1.47 21.37
CA SER A 376 17.49 0.09 21.67
C SER A 376 18.07 -0.96 20.72
N TRP A 377 18.27 -0.64 19.45
CA TRP A 377 18.78 -1.55 18.41
C TRP A 377 20.19 -1.16 17.95
N GLN A 378 21.13 -1.15 18.91
CA GLN A 378 22.55 -1.03 18.59
C GLN A 378 23.09 -2.38 18.08
N VAL A 379 23.96 -2.33 17.08
CA VAL A 379 24.62 -3.53 16.53
C VAL A 379 25.50 -4.12 17.64
N SER A 380 25.09 -5.29 18.13
CA SER A 380 25.85 -6.13 19.05
C SER A 380 26.95 -6.88 18.33
#